data_AF-A0A4Q5WJS5-F1
#
_entry.id   AF-A0A4Q5WJS5-F1
#
_cell.length_a   1.000
_cell.length_b   1.000
_cell.length_c   1.000
_cell.angle_alpha   90.00
_cell.angle_beta   90.00
_cell.angle_gamma   90.00
#
_symmetry.space_group_name_H-M   'P 1'
#
loop_
_entity.id
_entity.type
_entity.pdbx_description
1 polymer ?
#
loop_
_entity_poly.entity_id
_entity_poly.type
_entity_poly.pdbx_seq_one_letter_code
_entity_poly.pdbx_strand_id
1 'polypeptide(L)'
;MTTNILQECIGIVKGLAGHEYLYFESAVEVKTTPHTPPVAAWAVCVSPDDVLYVMDADEGWHPVALENMHAALVIGSLYQRLRMMRLRKAG
;
A
#
# COMPACT_ATOMS: atom_id res chain seq x y z
N MET A 1 -11.13 -7.02 18.34
CA MET A 1 -11.12 -5.75 17.58
C MET A 1 -11.27 -6.11 16.11
N THR A 2 -12.18 -5.46 15.39
CA THR A 2 -12.32 -5.69 13.95
C THR A 2 -11.12 -5.05 13.25
N THR A 3 -10.23 -5.85 12.69
CA THR A 3 -9.08 -5.34 11.91
C THR A 3 -9.62 -4.66 10.66
N ASN A 4 -9.26 -3.39 10.45
CA ASN A 4 -9.62 -2.70 9.21
C ASN A 4 -8.62 -3.04 8.09
N ILE A 5 -8.97 -2.75 6.84
CA ILE A 5 -8.16 -3.11 5.67
C ILE A 5 -6.74 -2.51 5.75
N LEU A 6 -6.58 -1.31 6.31
CA LEU A 6 -5.28 -0.68 6.50
C LEU A 6 -4.39 -1.49 7.45
N GLN A 7 -4.93 -1.92 8.60
CA GLN A 7 -4.23 -2.76 9.56
C GLN A 7 -3.87 -4.13 8.96
N GLU A 8 -4.73 -4.69 8.11
CA GLU A 8 -4.38 -5.90 7.36
C GLU A 8 -3.23 -5.66 6.36
N CYS A 9 -3.22 -4.53 5.66
CA CYS A 9 -2.11 -4.16 4.76
C CYS A 9 -0.79 -4.07 5.54
N ILE A 10 -0.79 -3.38 6.69
CA ILE A 10 0.38 -3.28 7.57
C ILE A 10 0.89 -4.68 7.95
N GLY A 11 -0.01 -5.55 8.40
CA GLY A 11 0.33 -6.93 8.77
C GLY A 11 0.90 -7.74 7.61
N ILE A 12 0.36 -7.59 6.40
CA ILE A 12 0.87 -8.27 5.21
C ILE A 12 2.26 -7.75 4.83
N VAL A 13 2.48 -6.44 4.80
CA VAL A 13 3.78 -5.85 4.46
C VAL A 13 4.84 -6.29 5.46
N LYS A 14 4.57 -6.22 6.76
CA LYS A 14 5.46 -6.75 7.81
C LYS A 14 5.77 -8.24 7.60
N GLY A 15 4.77 -9.05 7.26
CA GLY A 15 4.98 -10.47 6.99
C GLY A 15 5.78 -10.77 5.72
N LEU A 16 5.75 -9.87 4.74
CA LEU A 16 6.45 -10.05 3.46
C LEU A 16 7.88 -9.50 3.48
N ALA A 17 8.08 -8.32 4.06
CA ALA A 17 9.32 -7.53 4.00
C ALA A 17 9.87 -7.12 5.38
N GLY A 18 9.20 -7.45 6.49
CA GLY A 18 9.62 -7.03 7.83
C GLY A 18 9.55 -5.50 7.97
N HIS A 19 10.72 -4.88 8.11
CA HIS A 19 10.90 -3.41 8.17
C HIS A 19 11.59 -2.84 6.93
N GLU A 20 11.80 -3.65 5.89
CA GLU A 20 12.39 -3.21 4.62
C GLU A 20 11.33 -2.73 3.62
N TYR A 21 11.80 -2.15 2.51
CA TYR A 21 10.97 -1.71 1.41
C TYR A 21 10.48 -2.88 0.55
N LEU A 22 9.18 -2.92 0.25
CA LEU A 22 8.57 -3.87 -0.65
C LEU A 22 8.27 -3.19 -1.99
N TYR A 23 9.13 -3.41 -2.98
CA TYR A 23 8.95 -2.90 -4.34
C TYR A 23 8.00 -3.78 -5.16
N PHE A 24 7.22 -3.15 -6.04
CA PHE A 24 6.33 -3.84 -6.97
C PHE A 24 6.93 -3.88 -8.37
N GLU A 25 6.68 -4.97 -9.10
CA GLU A 25 7.04 -5.10 -10.52
C GLU A 25 6.35 -4.06 -11.42
N SER A 26 5.16 -3.61 -11.01
CA SER A 26 4.37 -2.58 -11.67
C SER A 26 3.62 -1.78 -10.62
N ALA A 27 3.41 -0.49 -10.89
CA ALA A 27 2.68 0.39 -9.98
C ALA A 27 1.26 -0.10 -9.70
N VAL A 28 0.80 0.11 -8.47
CA VAL A 28 -0.63 0.08 -8.14
C VAL A 28 -1.19 1.44 -8.50
N GLU A 29 -1.89 1.50 -9.64
CA GLU A 29 -2.46 2.74 -10.16
C GLU A 29 -3.93 2.90 -9.73
N VAL A 30 -4.25 4.06 -9.15
CA VAL A 30 -5.59 4.39 -8.68
C VAL A 30 -6.02 5.73 -9.25
N LYS A 31 -7.03 5.69 -10.11
CA LYS A 31 -7.66 6.88 -10.67
C LYS A 31 -8.66 7.44 -9.65
N THR A 32 -8.35 8.57 -9.04
CA THR A 32 -9.20 9.22 -8.03
C THR A 32 -10.23 10.15 -8.66
N THR A 33 -9.89 10.79 -9.78
CA THR A 33 -10.80 11.61 -10.59
C THR A 33 -10.53 11.39 -12.08
N PRO A 34 -11.50 11.66 -12.98
CA PRO A 34 -11.30 11.49 -14.42
C PRO A 34 -10.18 12.36 -15.01
N HIS A 35 -9.97 13.57 -14.46
CA HIS A 35 -9.13 14.60 -15.07
C HIS A 35 -7.72 14.72 -14.47
N THR A 36 -7.44 14.04 -13.35
CA THR A 36 -6.09 14.01 -12.75
C THR A 36 -5.34 12.76 -13.15
N PRO A 37 -4.01 12.77 -13.25
CA PRO A 37 -3.22 11.55 -13.34
C PRO A 37 -3.57 10.56 -12.20
N PRO A 38 -3.47 9.24 -12.43
CA PRO A 38 -3.68 8.27 -11.37
C PRO A 38 -2.59 8.43 -10.30
N VAL A 39 -2.95 8.14 -9.04
CA VAL A 39 -1.96 7.87 -8.00
C VAL A 39 -1.27 6.57 -8.37
N ALA A 40 0.06 6.56 -8.41
CA ALA A 40 0.85 5.38 -8.70
C ALA A 40 1.71 5.03 -7.48
N ALA A 41 1.43 3.90 -6.83
CA ALA A 41 2.26 3.38 -5.75
C ALA A 41 3.21 2.31 -6.29
N TRP A 42 4.51 2.57 -6.26
CA TRP A 42 5.57 1.69 -6.77
C TRP A 42 6.17 0.78 -5.71
N ALA A 43 6.14 1.20 -4.45
CA ALA A 43 6.61 0.42 -3.33
C ALA A 43 5.81 0.76 -2.06
N VAL A 44 5.94 -0.11 -1.05
CA VAL A 44 5.40 0.12 0.29
C VAL A 44 6.40 -0.24 1.36
N CYS A 45 6.30 0.41 2.51
CA CYS A 45 7.00 -0.01 3.72
C CYS A 45 6.16 0.32 4.96
N VAL A 46 6.54 -0.27 6.08
CA VAL A 46 5.91 0.01 7.38
C VAL A 46 6.97 0.52 8.32
N SER A 47 6.74 1.70 8.90
CA SER A 47 7.64 2.27 9.91
C SER A 47 7.59 1.47 11.22
N PRO A 48 8.56 1.67 12.14
CA PRO A 48 8.51 1.07 13.49
C PRO A 48 7.25 1.44 14.29
N ASP A 49 6.61 2.56 13.98
CA ASP A 49 5.37 3.06 14.62
C ASP A 49 4.09 2.55 13.94
N ASP A 50 4.19 1.52 13.11
CA ASP A 50 3.07 0.88 12.40
C ASP A 50 2.34 1.80 11.41
N VAL A 51 3.07 2.74 10.83
CA VAL A 51 2.56 3.60 9.76
C VAL A 51 2.96 3.02 8.42
N LEU A 52 1.95 2.80 7.56
CA LEU A 52 2.15 2.36 6.19
C LEU A 52 2.55 3.57 5.31
N TYR A 53 3.62 3.42 4.55
CA TYR A 53 4.03 4.39 3.53
C TYR A 53 3.92 3.78 2.14
N VAL A 54 3.62 4.63 1.16
CA VAL A 54 3.67 4.33 -0.26
C VAL A 54 4.73 5.19 -0.94
N MET A 55 5.47 4.60 -1.87
CA MET A 55 6.40 5.34 -2.73
C MET A 55 5.69 5.73 -4.03
N ASP A 56 5.75 7.00 -4.41
CA ASP A 56 5.22 7.49 -5.68
C ASP A 56 6.21 7.26 -6.85
N ALA A 57 5.87 7.78 -8.03
CA ALA A 57 6.69 7.65 -9.23
C ALA A 57 7.97 8.51 -9.22
N ASP A 58 8.04 9.51 -8.34
CA ASP A 58 9.18 10.41 -8.15
C ASP A 58 10.07 9.94 -6.98
N GLU A 59 9.90 8.68 -6.54
CA GLU A 59 10.59 8.04 -5.42
C GLU A 59 10.30 8.70 -4.05
N GLY A 60 9.24 9.51 -3.96
CA GLY A 60 8.78 10.14 -2.73
C GLY A 60 7.96 9.20 -1.86
N TRP A 61 8.25 9.16 -0.56
CA TRP A 61 7.53 8.31 0.42
C TRP A 61 6.47 9.11 1.17
N HIS A 62 5.23 8.61 1.14
CA HIS A 62 4.06 9.30 1.71
C HIS A 62 3.31 8.40 2.70
N PRO A 63 2.94 8.90 3.89
CA PRO A 63 2.17 8.12 4.84
C PRO A 63 0.73 7.94 4.34
N VAL A 64 0.20 6.72 4.49
CA VAL A 64 -1.19 6.41 4.17
C VAL A 64 -2.07 6.76 5.37
N ALA A 65 -2.79 7.89 5.30
CA ALA A 65 -3.71 8.34 6.33
C ALA A 65 -5.17 8.15 5.91
N LEU A 66 -6.00 7.60 6.80
CA LEU A 66 -7.45 7.37 6.56
C LEU A 66 -8.25 8.65 6.35
N GLU A 67 -7.73 9.78 6.83
CA GLU A 67 -8.35 11.09 6.75
C GLU A 67 -8.28 11.69 5.33
N ASN A 68 -7.45 11.13 4.44
CA ASN A 68 -7.36 11.57 3.07
C ASN A 68 -8.58 11.05 2.28
N MET A 69 -9.26 11.95 1.56
CA MET A 69 -10.52 11.70 0.84
C MET A 69 -10.46 10.51 -0.14
N HIS A 70 -9.27 10.18 -0.64
CA HIS A 70 -9.07 9.06 -1.57
C HIS A 70 -8.35 7.85 -0.95
N ALA A 71 -8.04 7.89 0.35
CA ALA A 71 -7.29 6.84 1.03
C ALA A 71 -7.95 5.47 0.90
N ALA A 72 -9.28 5.39 0.99
CA ALA A 72 -10.01 4.13 0.91
C ALA A 72 -9.78 3.40 -0.43
N LEU A 73 -9.73 4.13 -1.55
CA LEU A 73 -9.46 3.55 -2.87
C LEU A 73 -8.02 3.04 -2.96
N VAL A 74 -7.06 3.85 -2.53
CA VAL A 74 -5.64 3.48 -2.50
C VAL A 74 -5.42 2.24 -1.64
N ILE A 75 -5.94 2.24 -0.41
CA ILE A 75 -5.84 1.12 0.53
C ILE A 75 -6.48 -0.13 -0.04
N GLY A 76 -7.66 -0.04 -0.65
CA GLY A 76 -8.36 -1.17 -1.25
C GLY A 76 -7.54 -1.82 -2.38
N SER A 77 -7.01 -1.02 -3.29
CA SER A 77 -6.15 -1.50 -4.39
C SER A 77 -4.84 -2.09 -3.88
N LEU A 78 -4.20 -1.44 -2.89
CA LEU A 78 -2.99 -1.96 -2.23
C LEU A 78 -3.26 -3.33 -1.58
N TYR A 79 -4.37 -3.44 -0.86
CA TYR A 79 -4.76 -4.67 -0.18
C TYR A 79 -4.86 -5.84 -1.14
N GLN A 80 -5.52 -5.65 -2.29
CA GLN A 80 -5.63 -6.68 -3.31
C GLN A 80 -4.26 -7.12 -3.83
N ARG A 81 -3.37 -6.18 -4.16
CA ARG A 81 -2.00 -6.48 -4.61
C ARG A 81 -1.22 -7.26 -3.54
N LEU A 82 -1.24 -6.79 -2.30
CA LEU A 82 -0.52 -7.40 -1.18
C LEU A 82 -1.03 -8.80 -0.85
N ARG A 83 -2.35 -9.00 -0.87
CA ARG A 83 -2.98 -10.32 -0.69
C ARG A 83 -2.51 -11.31 -1.76
N MET A 84 -2.49 -10.90 -3.02
CA MET A 84 -2.00 -11.75 -4.12
C MET A 84 -0.53 -12.09 -3.97
N MET A 85 0.32 -11.14 -3.55
CA MET A 85 1.73 -11.39 -3.27
C MET A 85 1.92 -12.38 -2.12
N ARG A 86 1.15 -12.22 -1.03
CA ARG A 86 1.18 -13.14 0.12
C ARG A 86 0.78 -14.56 -0.27
N LEU A 87 -0.25 -14.72 -1.09
CA LEU A 87 -0.69 -16.04 -1.58
C LEU A 87 0.38 -16.69 -2.47
N ARG A 88 1.03 -15.92 -3.36
CA ARG A 88 2.12 -16.43 -4.22
C ARG A 88 3.36 -16.86 -3.44
N LYS A 89 3.67 -16.24 -2.30
CA LYS A 89 4.83 -16.61 -1.46
C LYS A 89 4.55 -17.83 -0.56
N ALA A 90 3.28 -18.17 -0.36
CA ALA A 90 2.85 -19.25 0.52
C ALA A 90 2.66 -20.60 -0.18
N GLY A 91 2.67 -20.64 -1.52
CA GLY A 91 2.65 -21.85 -2.34
C GLY A 91 3.98 -22.06 -3.05
#